data_AF-A0AAX4JDQ2-F1
#
_entry.id   AF-A0AAX4JDQ2-F1
#
_cell.length_a   1.000
_cell.length_b   1.000
_cell.length_c   1.000
_cell.angle_alpha   90.00
_cell.angle_beta   90.00
_cell.angle_gamma   90.00
#
_symmetry.space_group_name_H-M   'P 1'
#
loop_
_entity.id
_entity.type
_entity.pdbx_description
1 polymer ?
#
loop_
_entity_poly.entity_id
_entity_poly.type
_entity_poly.pdbx_seq_one_letter_code
_entity_poly.pdbx_strand_id
1 'polypeptide(L)'
;MPQKLLKFHLSCKKEHTDLLKNFNILYFGFGSKKNILAKMFPSAFQFDMNFYKISDIIFELNKKLKKNHKNLSDFSSNLILILIDFDFKYSSYFKKTNFRLIFTFEKMNKELNYQKFEDLNLVMRDLTTYEDYDVEFTEIKEDKKEGYLNVIRNGSKNSKFTFKNLLEFDNTNVSVNNLFDKIKKKLMIFKKNLVFNFLSEFIDHQMIKIIDHINIEILVEKKYFKDLINECEK
;
A
#
# COMPACT_ATOMS: atom_id res chain seq x y z
N MET A 1 5.21 -11.56 29.79
CA MET A 1 5.81 -10.27 29.38
C MET A 1 4.85 -9.32 28.66
N PRO A 2 4.02 -9.76 27.69
CA PRO A 2 3.19 -8.84 26.88
C PRO A 2 2.28 -7.93 27.70
N GLN A 3 1.65 -8.45 28.75
CA GLN A 3 0.77 -7.65 29.63
C GLN A 3 1.51 -6.57 30.43
N LYS A 4 2.78 -6.78 30.81
CA LYS A 4 3.56 -5.76 31.53
C LYS A 4 3.92 -4.60 30.60
N LEU A 5 4.35 -4.92 29.38
CA LEU A 5 4.65 -3.92 28.34
C LEU A 5 3.41 -3.12 27.92
N LEU A 6 2.27 -3.81 27.74
CA LEU A 6 0.99 -3.15 27.48
C LEU A 6 0.60 -2.17 28.59
N LYS A 7 0.71 -2.58 29.87
CA LYS A 7 0.43 -1.69 31.00
C LYS A 7 1.38 -0.50 31.05
N PHE A 8 2.66 -0.71 30.77
CA PHE A 8 3.65 0.36 30.67
C PHE A 8 3.24 1.40 29.63
N HIS A 9 3.00 0.99 28.38
CA HIS A 9 2.60 1.89 27.30
C HIS A 9 1.30 2.64 27.61
N LEU A 10 0.30 1.95 28.17
CA LEU A 10 -0.95 2.60 28.59
C LEU A 10 -0.73 3.63 29.70
N SER A 11 0.24 3.41 30.59
CA SER A 11 0.59 4.38 31.64
C SER A 11 1.20 5.67 31.09
N CYS A 12 1.86 5.61 29.92
CA CYS A 12 2.46 6.76 29.25
C CYS A 12 1.42 7.69 28.58
N LYS A 13 0.14 7.33 28.57
CA LYS A 13 -0.95 8.12 27.95
C LYS A 13 -0.94 9.59 28.35
N LYS A 14 -0.71 9.89 29.63
CA LYS A 14 -0.71 11.28 30.13
C LYS A 14 0.45 12.07 29.54
N GLU A 15 1.67 11.53 29.60
CA GLU A 15 2.86 12.13 28.99
C GLU A 15 2.63 12.40 27.50
N HIS A 16 2.13 11.41 26.76
CA HIS A 16 1.90 11.56 25.32
C HIS A 16 0.81 12.60 25.02
N THR A 17 -0.22 12.69 25.85
CA THR A 17 -1.24 13.74 25.72
C THR A 17 -0.67 15.13 25.98
N ASP A 18 0.27 15.26 26.92
CA ASP A 18 0.95 16.52 27.21
C ASP A 18 1.91 16.92 26.08
N LEU A 19 2.64 15.96 25.49
CA LEU A 19 3.46 16.18 24.29
C LEU A 19 2.60 16.68 23.13
N LEU A 20 1.43 16.09 22.91
CA LEU A 20 0.48 16.48 21.84
C LEU A 20 -0.04 17.91 21.95
N LYS A 21 0.21 18.64 23.05
CA LYS A 21 -0.11 20.07 23.13
C LYS A 21 0.84 20.93 22.32
N ASN A 22 2.07 20.47 22.11
CA ASN A 22 3.15 21.25 21.51
C ASN A 22 3.82 20.56 20.32
N PHE A 23 3.73 19.22 20.24
CA PHE A 23 4.40 18.39 19.24
C PHE A 23 3.43 17.37 18.65
N ASN A 24 3.69 16.95 17.42
CA ASN A 24 3.07 15.75 16.87
C ASN A 24 3.91 14.53 17.24
N ILE A 25 3.30 13.35 17.35
CA ILE A 25 4.00 12.13 17.77
C ILE A 25 4.14 11.17 16.60
N LEU A 26 5.35 10.66 16.38
CA LEU A 26 5.59 9.52 15.51
C LEU A 26 5.94 8.29 16.36
N TYR A 27 5.07 7.28 16.33
CA TYR A 27 5.36 5.99 16.94
C TYR A 27 6.06 5.05 15.95
N PHE A 28 7.06 4.36 16.45
CA PHE A 28 7.77 3.28 15.76
C PHE A 28 7.86 2.06 16.70
N GLY A 29 8.36 0.94 16.21
CA GLY A 29 8.50 -0.29 17.00
C GLY A 29 7.93 -1.52 16.29
N PHE A 30 8.09 -2.69 16.87
CA PHE A 30 7.52 -3.94 16.33
C PHE A 30 6.03 -4.07 16.69
N GLY A 31 5.27 -4.86 15.92
CA GLY A 31 3.86 -5.16 16.16
C GLY A 31 2.88 -4.02 15.83
N SER A 32 1.61 -4.38 15.68
CA SER A 32 0.54 -3.42 15.36
C SER A 32 0.31 -2.43 16.50
N LYS A 33 0.20 -1.14 16.18
CA LYS A 33 -0.15 -0.08 17.15
C LYS A 33 -1.64 0.24 17.16
N LYS A 34 -2.43 -0.36 16.27
CA LYS A 34 -3.86 -0.02 16.07
C LYS A 34 -4.67 -0.10 17.37
N ASN A 35 -4.64 -1.22 18.09
CA ASN A 35 -5.49 -1.39 19.26
C ASN A 35 -4.97 -0.64 20.48
N ILE A 36 -3.65 -0.60 20.68
CA ILE A 36 -3.09 0.13 21.82
C ILE A 36 -3.36 1.63 21.70
N LEU A 37 -3.28 2.20 20.49
CA LEU A 37 -3.61 3.60 20.25
C LEU A 37 -5.09 3.89 20.47
N ALA A 38 -5.98 2.99 20.05
CA ALA A 38 -7.41 3.11 20.35
C ALA A 38 -7.70 3.10 21.87
N LYS A 39 -6.96 2.30 22.65
CA LYS A 39 -7.06 2.27 24.12
C LYS A 39 -6.48 3.55 24.75
N MET A 40 -5.35 4.04 24.24
CA MET A 40 -4.72 5.27 24.74
C MET A 40 -5.56 6.51 24.41
N PHE A 41 -6.12 6.59 23.21
CA PHE A 41 -6.82 7.78 22.71
C PHE A 41 -8.21 7.42 22.14
N PRO A 42 -9.17 6.99 22.99
CA PRO A 42 -10.45 6.44 22.54
C PRO A 42 -11.35 7.45 21.80
N SER A 43 -11.13 8.75 22.01
CA SER A 43 -11.87 9.81 21.32
C SER A 43 -11.21 10.27 20.01
N ALA A 44 -10.04 9.72 19.66
CA ALA A 44 -9.33 10.10 18.46
C ALA A 44 -9.99 9.52 17.21
N PHE A 45 -9.79 10.18 16.08
CA PHE A 45 -10.12 9.61 14.78
C PHE A 45 -8.91 8.83 14.29
N GLN A 46 -9.13 7.61 13.85
CA GLN A 46 -8.06 6.73 13.41
C GLN A 46 -8.28 6.32 11.96
N PHE A 47 -7.27 6.51 11.13
CA PHE A 47 -7.28 6.21 9.70
C PHE A 47 -6.04 5.40 9.35
N ASP A 48 -6.25 4.27 8.70
CA ASP A 48 -5.15 3.48 8.13
C ASP A 48 -4.83 3.96 6.73
N MET A 49 -3.62 4.48 6.56
CA MET A 49 -3.16 5.10 5.32
C MET A 49 -2.90 4.09 4.20
N ASN A 50 -2.95 2.78 4.49
CA ASN A 50 -3.00 1.75 3.45
C ASN A 50 -4.38 1.69 2.76
N PHE A 51 -5.46 2.13 3.44
CA PHE A 51 -6.83 2.04 2.92
C PHE A 51 -7.47 3.39 2.63
N TYR A 52 -7.13 4.43 3.40
CA TYR A 52 -7.74 5.75 3.30
C TYR A 52 -6.88 6.71 2.45
N LYS A 53 -7.53 7.34 1.47
CA LYS A 53 -6.98 8.53 0.80
C LYS A 53 -7.32 9.78 1.59
N ILE A 54 -6.61 10.88 1.33
CA ILE A 54 -6.87 12.18 1.96
C ILE A 54 -8.33 12.64 1.75
N SER A 55 -8.90 12.39 0.57
CA SER A 55 -10.32 12.66 0.28
C SER A 55 -11.27 11.94 1.22
N ASP A 56 -10.95 10.68 1.55
CA ASP A 56 -11.78 9.82 2.39
C ASP A 56 -11.71 10.29 3.85
N ILE A 57 -10.52 10.70 4.30
CA ILE A 57 -10.33 11.32 5.62
C ILE A 57 -11.17 12.59 5.76
N ILE A 58 -11.11 13.49 4.76
CA ILE A 58 -11.90 14.74 4.77
C ILE A 58 -13.40 14.43 4.79
N PHE A 59 -13.84 13.46 3.98
CA PHE A 59 -15.24 13.03 3.94
C PHE A 59 -15.72 12.52 5.30
N GLU A 60 -14.97 11.61 5.94
CA GLU A 60 -15.33 11.06 7.25
C GLU A 60 -15.32 12.13 8.35
N LEU A 61 -14.36 13.05 8.33
CA LEU A 61 -14.32 14.18 9.26
C LEU A 61 -15.53 15.11 9.06
N ASN A 62 -15.88 15.45 7.83
CA ASN A 62 -17.07 16.25 7.52
C ASN A 62 -18.35 15.58 8.00
N LYS A 63 -18.49 14.27 7.76
CA LYS A 63 -19.64 13.48 8.20
C LYS A 63 -19.77 13.49 9.72
N LYS A 64 -18.68 13.21 10.44
CA LYS A 64 -18.72 13.08 11.91
C LYS A 64 -18.80 14.43 12.62
N LEU A 65 -18.18 15.48 12.07
CA LEU A 65 -18.21 16.84 12.63
C LEU A 65 -19.36 17.70 12.08
N LYS A 66 -20.16 17.17 11.15
CA LYS A 66 -21.24 17.87 10.44
C LYS A 66 -20.76 19.18 9.81
N LYS A 67 -19.65 19.08 9.06
CA LYS A 67 -19.01 20.17 8.33
C LYS A 67 -19.02 19.88 6.83
N ASN A 68 -18.60 20.87 6.03
CA ASN A 68 -18.44 20.73 4.58
C ASN A 68 -17.15 21.41 4.11
N HIS A 69 -16.03 21.00 4.71
CA HIS A 69 -14.71 21.47 4.39
C HIS A 69 -14.12 20.74 3.18
N LYS A 70 -13.31 21.44 2.38
CA LYS A 70 -12.65 20.84 1.21
C LYS A 70 -11.21 20.43 1.50
N ASN A 71 -10.58 21.05 2.49
CA ASN A 71 -9.20 20.78 2.87
C ASN A 71 -9.10 20.48 4.37
N LEU A 72 -8.07 19.73 4.75
CA LEU A 72 -7.77 19.43 6.16
C LEU A 72 -7.45 20.69 6.97
N SER A 73 -6.86 21.72 6.33
CA SER A 73 -6.57 23.02 6.97
C SER A 73 -7.82 23.79 7.40
N ASP A 74 -8.97 23.50 6.78
CA ASP A 74 -10.20 24.24 7.04
C ASP A 74 -10.84 23.82 8.38
N PHE A 75 -10.42 22.68 8.94
CA PHE A 75 -10.89 22.19 10.23
C PHE A 75 -10.17 22.94 11.36
N SER A 76 -10.88 23.85 12.03
CA SER A 76 -10.40 24.59 13.20
C SER A 76 -10.59 23.83 14.51
N SER A 77 -10.22 22.55 14.55
CA SER A 77 -10.50 21.68 15.69
C SER A 77 -9.22 21.07 16.28
N ASN A 78 -9.05 21.18 17.59
CA ASN A 78 -7.94 20.59 18.35
C ASN A 78 -8.11 19.05 18.57
N LEU A 79 -8.63 18.36 17.55
CA LEU A 79 -8.88 16.92 17.59
C LEU A 79 -7.58 16.14 17.43
N ILE A 80 -7.57 14.92 17.98
CA ILE A 80 -6.47 13.99 17.75
C ILE A 80 -6.81 13.16 16.51
N LEU A 81 -5.91 13.18 15.53
CA LEU A 81 -5.94 12.27 14.39
C LEU A 81 -4.79 11.27 14.50
N ILE A 82 -5.12 10.00 14.33
CA ILE A 82 -4.17 8.89 14.33
C ILE A 82 -4.09 8.34 12.90
N LEU A 83 -2.90 8.41 12.32
CA LEU A 83 -2.62 7.99 10.96
C LEU A 83 -1.75 6.74 11.01
N ILE A 84 -2.38 5.59 10.82
CA ILE A 84 -1.72 4.28 10.86
C ILE A 84 -0.94 4.05 9.56
N ASP A 85 0.28 3.53 9.70
CA ASP A 85 1.26 3.30 8.64
C ASP A 85 1.45 4.50 7.69
N PHE A 86 1.72 5.67 8.27
CA PHE A 86 1.76 6.94 7.53
C PHE A 86 2.82 6.97 6.43
N ASP A 87 2.47 7.60 5.30
CA ASP A 87 3.38 7.85 4.18
C ASP A 87 3.71 9.36 4.11
N PHE A 88 4.99 9.67 4.26
CA PHE A 88 5.52 11.04 4.25
C PHE A 88 5.33 11.79 2.93
N LYS A 89 4.88 11.13 1.84
CA LYS A 89 4.43 11.87 0.65
C LYS A 89 3.21 12.76 0.93
N TYR A 90 2.44 12.46 1.98
CA TYR A 90 1.25 13.24 2.35
C TYR A 90 1.52 14.33 3.40
N SER A 91 2.77 14.55 3.83
CA SER A 91 3.09 15.49 4.92
C SER A 91 2.58 16.92 4.67
N SER A 92 2.59 17.37 3.41
CA SER A 92 2.14 18.72 3.03
C SER A 92 0.67 19.00 3.37
N TYR A 93 -0.19 17.97 3.34
CA TYR A 93 -1.61 18.11 3.68
C TYR A 93 -1.85 18.36 5.17
N PHE A 94 -0.91 17.94 6.02
CA PHE A 94 -1.05 17.98 7.48
C PHE A 94 -0.28 19.15 8.12
N LYS A 95 0.75 19.67 7.45
CA LYS A 95 1.63 20.75 7.93
C LYS A 95 0.89 21.98 8.45
N LYS A 96 -0.23 22.36 7.84
CA LYS A 96 -1.00 23.58 8.16
C LYS A 96 -2.32 23.31 8.89
N THR A 97 -2.41 22.17 9.56
CA THR A 97 -3.64 21.79 10.27
C THR A 97 -3.55 22.11 11.75
N ASN A 98 -4.70 22.33 12.40
CA ASN A 98 -4.79 22.53 13.85
C ASN A 98 -5.02 21.20 14.61
N PHE A 99 -4.82 20.08 13.94
CA PHE A 99 -4.97 18.76 14.54
C PHE A 99 -3.75 18.42 15.39
N ARG A 100 -3.97 17.62 16.43
CA ARG A 100 -2.92 16.93 17.17
C ARG A 100 -2.69 15.59 16.49
N LEU A 101 -1.54 15.44 15.85
CA LEU A 101 -1.30 14.30 14.96
C LEU A 101 -0.47 13.24 15.66
N ILE A 102 -0.96 12.01 15.56
CA ILE A 102 -0.22 10.80 15.88
C ILE A 102 -0.02 10.05 14.57
N PHE A 103 1.22 9.72 14.27
CA PHE A 103 1.62 8.92 13.13
C PHE A 103 2.19 7.59 13.62
N THR A 104 2.11 6.55 12.81
CA THR A 104 2.82 5.29 13.07
C THR A 104 3.63 4.86 11.86
N PHE A 105 4.72 4.16 12.15
CA PHE A 105 5.51 3.42 11.17
C PHE A 105 5.44 1.92 11.45
N GLU A 106 4.93 1.18 10.47
CA GLU A 106 4.79 -0.28 10.53
C GLU A 106 5.75 -0.98 9.56
N LYS A 107 5.92 -0.46 8.35
CA LYS A 107 6.80 -1.03 7.31
C LYS A 107 8.24 -0.55 7.46
N MET A 108 9.19 -1.48 7.40
CA MET A 108 10.61 -1.16 7.24
C MET A 108 10.86 -0.63 5.81
N ASN A 109 11.78 0.32 5.65
CA ASN A 109 12.16 0.99 4.38
C ASN A 109 11.31 2.19 3.94
N LYS A 110 10.67 2.92 4.85
CA LYS A 110 10.17 4.26 4.53
C LYS A 110 11.30 5.27 4.65
N GLU A 111 11.63 5.95 3.55
CA GLU A 111 12.62 7.03 3.56
C GLU A 111 12.14 8.19 4.45
N LEU A 112 12.86 8.40 5.55
CA LEU A 112 12.68 9.53 6.43
C LEU A 112 13.48 10.71 5.89
N ASN A 113 12.78 11.75 5.44
CA ASN A 113 13.40 13.02 5.10
C ASN A 113 13.34 13.95 6.32
N TYR A 114 14.51 14.37 6.81
CA TYR A 114 14.65 15.25 7.98
C TYR A 114 13.81 16.54 7.87
N GLN A 115 13.75 17.16 6.68
CA GLN A 115 12.95 18.36 6.47
C GLN A 115 11.46 18.13 6.73
N LYS A 116 10.95 16.94 6.37
CA LYS A 116 9.55 16.58 6.62
C LYS A 116 9.27 16.34 8.10
N PHE A 117 10.31 15.98 8.86
CA PHE A 117 10.26 15.77 10.30
C PHE A 117 10.03 17.08 11.04
N GLU A 118 10.82 18.10 10.68
CA GLU A 118 10.69 19.47 11.21
C GLU A 118 9.36 20.11 10.79
N ASP A 119 8.98 19.95 9.52
CA ASP A 119 7.75 20.50 8.98
C ASP A 119 6.48 20.02 9.71
N LEU A 120 6.51 18.80 10.23
CA LEU A 120 5.42 18.21 11.00
C LEU A 120 5.62 18.35 12.51
N ASN A 121 6.71 18.98 12.96
CA ASN A 121 7.04 19.17 14.38
C ASN A 121 6.94 17.86 15.19
N LEU A 122 7.61 16.82 14.70
CA LEU A 122 7.49 15.46 15.22
C LEU A 122 8.43 15.18 16.40
N VAL A 123 7.93 14.38 17.33
CA VAL A 123 8.72 13.71 18.37
C VAL A 123 8.55 12.20 18.23
N MET A 124 9.66 11.47 18.23
CA MET A 124 9.65 10.01 18.13
C MET A 124 9.41 9.36 19.48
N ARG A 125 8.59 8.30 19.50
CA ARG A 125 8.39 7.43 20.67
C ARG A 125 8.34 5.96 20.24
N ASP A 126 9.00 5.11 21.00
CA ASP A 126 8.85 3.66 20.84
C ASP A 126 7.48 3.23 21.35
N LEU A 127 6.78 2.43 20.56
CA LEU A 127 5.54 1.77 20.89
C LEU A 127 5.57 0.34 20.36
N THR A 128 6.65 -0.37 20.67
CA THR A 128 6.77 -1.79 20.36
C THR A 128 5.68 -2.58 21.09
N THR A 129 4.88 -3.31 20.32
CA THR A 129 3.88 -4.27 20.78
C THR A 129 4.22 -5.68 20.28
N TYR A 130 3.45 -6.66 20.72
CA TYR A 130 3.46 -8.03 20.17
C TYR A 130 2.08 -8.39 19.62
N GLU A 131 1.30 -7.37 19.24
CA GLU A 131 0.02 -7.59 18.60
C GLU A 131 0.27 -7.89 17.12
N ASP A 132 -0.42 -8.92 16.62
CA ASP A 132 -0.41 -9.24 15.21
C ASP A 132 -1.00 -8.07 14.42
N TYR A 133 -0.47 -7.85 13.23
CA TYR A 133 -1.14 -6.98 12.28
C TYR A 133 -2.43 -7.69 11.88
N ASP A 134 -3.58 -7.07 12.18
CA ASP A 134 -4.85 -7.55 11.65
C ASP A 134 -4.67 -7.67 10.14
N VAL A 135 -4.68 -8.91 9.63
CA VAL A 135 -4.97 -9.16 8.22
C VAL A 135 -6.47 -8.90 8.10
N GLU A 136 -6.87 -7.64 8.20
CA GLU A 136 -8.18 -7.23 7.72
C GLU A 136 -8.15 -7.56 6.22
N PHE A 137 -8.71 -8.73 5.90
CA PHE A 137 -9.22 -9.07 4.57
C PHE A 137 -10.38 -8.11 4.25
N THR A 138 -10.18 -6.81 4.34
CA THR A 138 -10.82 -5.92 3.38
C THR A 138 -10.18 -6.32 2.06
N GLU A 139 -10.96 -6.93 1.16
CA GLU A 139 -10.59 -7.12 -0.23
C GLU A 139 -9.77 -5.92 -0.66
N ILE A 140 -8.44 -6.11 -0.72
CA ILE A 140 -7.52 -5.04 -0.98
C ILE A 140 -7.88 -4.62 -2.39
N LYS A 141 -8.64 -3.53 -2.51
CA LYS A 141 -8.62 -2.69 -3.70
C LYS A 141 -7.26 -1.98 -3.71
N GLU A 142 -6.17 -2.77 -3.65
CA GLU A 142 -5.01 -2.42 -4.44
C GLU A 142 -5.59 -2.12 -5.80
N ASP A 143 -5.24 -0.97 -6.33
CA ASP A 143 -5.51 -0.71 -7.73
C ASP A 143 -4.90 -1.91 -8.46
N LYS A 144 -5.72 -2.87 -8.90
CA LYS A 144 -5.27 -4.19 -9.37
C LYS A 144 -4.15 -4.03 -10.40
N LYS A 145 -4.23 -2.91 -11.13
CA LYS A 145 -3.20 -2.36 -12.00
C LYS A 145 -1.81 -2.26 -11.37
N GLU A 146 -1.63 -1.59 -10.22
CA GLU A 146 -0.31 -1.41 -9.61
C GLU A 146 0.29 -2.74 -9.12
N GLY A 147 -0.56 -3.64 -8.61
CA GLY A 147 -0.16 -5.02 -8.32
C GLY A 147 0.43 -5.72 -9.55
N TYR A 148 -0.29 -5.67 -10.67
CA TYR A 148 0.19 -6.22 -11.95
C TYR A 148 1.47 -5.54 -12.45
N LEU A 149 1.58 -4.22 -12.32
CA LEU A 149 2.78 -3.47 -12.74
C LEU A 149 4.00 -3.88 -11.92
N ASN A 150 3.86 -4.09 -10.61
CA ASN A 150 4.95 -4.54 -9.75
C ASN A 150 5.46 -5.94 -10.13
N VAL A 151 4.56 -6.86 -10.48
CA VAL A 151 4.94 -8.19 -11.01
C VAL A 151 5.75 -8.02 -12.29
N ILE A 152 5.29 -7.18 -13.23
CA ILE A 152 6.03 -6.93 -14.48
C ILE A 152 7.41 -6.36 -14.21
N ARG A 153 7.55 -5.37 -13.32
CA ARG A 153 8.84 -4.71 -13.02
C ARG A 153 9.91 -5.67 -12.52
N ASN A 154 9.51 -6.66 -11.71
CA ASN A 154 10.39 -7.66 -11.15
C ASN A 154 10.70 -8.82 -12.11
N GLY A 155 9.87 -8.98 -13.15
CA GLY A 155 10.05 -10.03 -14.13
C GLY A 155 11.31 -9.89 -15.00
N SER A 156 11.87 -11.04 -15.39
CA SER A 156 13.03 -11.09 -16.28
C SER A 156 12.74 -10.48 -17.65
N LYS A 157 13.78 -10.04 -18.38
CA LYS A 157 13.63 -9.47 -19.74
C LYS A 157 12.87 -10.40 -20.69
N ASN A 158 13.11 -11.71 -20.62
CA ASN A 158 12.43 -12.70 -21.44
C ASN A 158 10.98 -12.93 -21.00
N SER A 159 10.71 -12.86 -19.69
CA SER A 159 9.38 -12.92 -19.11
C SER A 159 8.54 -11.72 -19.57
N LYS A 160 9.05 -10.50 -19.39
CA LYS A 160 8.42 -9.26 -19.88
C LYS A 160 8.15 -9.31 -21.39
N PHE A 161 9.15 -9.73 -22.17
CA PHE A 161 9.01 -9.84 -23.63
C PHE A 161 7.92 -10.84 -24.02
N THR A 162 7.89 -12.01 -23.37
CA THR A 162 6.89 -13.06 -23.64
C THR A 162 5.49 -12.59 -23.26
N PHE A 163 5.34 -12.00 -22.08
CA PHE A 163 4.07 -11.49 -21.58
C PHE A 163 3.53 -10.32 -22.43
N LYS A 164 4.39 -9.39 -22.86
CA LYS A 164 4.04 -8.35 -23.83
C LYS A 164 3.44 -8.95 -25.11
N ASN A 165 4.13 -9.92 -25.71
CA ASN A 165 3.68 -10.53 -26.96
C ASN A 165 2.36 -11.30 -26.80
N LEU A 166 2.09 -11.82 -25.59
CA LEU A 166 0.82 -12.45 -25.22
C LEU A 166 -0.31 -11.40 -25.16
N LEU A 167 -0.10 -10.26 -24.49
CA LEU A 167 -1.10 -9.18 -24.40
C LEU A 167 -1.43 -8.55 -25.76
N GLU A 168 -0.44 -8.46 -26.65
CA GLU A 168 -0.60 -7.90 -28.01
C GLU A 168 -1.53 -8.71 -28.92
N PHE A 169 -1.94 -9.94 -28.55
CA PHE A 169 -3.00 -10.64 -29.28
C PHE A 169 -4.39 -10.01 -29.07
N ASP A 170 -4.54 -9.11 -28.08
CA ASP A 170 -5.81 -8.48 -27.69
C ASP A 170 -6.97 -9.48 -27.55
N ASN A 171 -6.65 -10.68 -27.08
CA ASN A 171 -7.59 -11.75 -26.84
C ASN A 171 -7.35 -12.31 -25.43
N THR A 172 -8.42 -12.63 -24.71
CA THR A 172 -8.34 -13.22 -23.37
C THR A 172 -7.92 -14.68 -23.42
N ASN A 173 -8.07 -15.36 -24.56
CA ASN A 173 -7.59 -16.72 -24.76
C ASN A 173 -6.63 -16.78 -25.96
N VAL A 174 -5.41 -17.24 -25.72
CA VAL A 174 -4.33 -17.29 -26.74
C VAL A 174 -3.74 -18.69 -26.78
N SER A 175 -3.64 -19.27 -27.98
CA SER A 175 -2.96 -20.56 -28.14
C SER A 175 -1.46 -20.43 -27.85
N VAL A 176 -0.92 -21.38 -27.09
CA VAL A 176 0.52 -21.50 -26.82
C VAL A 176 1.32 -21.60 -28.11
N ASN A 177 0.76 -22.24 -29.15
CA ASN A 177 1.41 -22.36 -30.45
C ASN A 177 1.60 -21.00 -31.12
N ASN A 178 0.55 -20.16 -31.10
CA ASN A 178 0.58 -18.83 -31.69
C ASN A 178 1.60 -17.94 -30.97
N LEU A 179 1.61 -17.99 -29.63
CA LEU A 179 2.59 -17.24 -28.83
C LEU A 179 4.02 -17.73 -29.10
N PHE A 180 4.23 -19.05 -29.10
CA PHE A 180 5.53 -19.65 -29.38
C PHE A 180 6.06 -19.24 -30.76
N ASP A 181 5.22 -19.31 -31.80
CA ASP A 181 5.60 -18.94 -33.15
C ASP A 181 5.98 -17.46 -33.27
N LYS A 182 5.30 -16.59 -32.51
CA LYS A 182 5.59 -15.15 -32.45
C LYS A 182 6.94 -14.85 -31.78
N ILE A 183 7.29 -15.56 -30.70
CA ILE A 183 8.48 -15.24 -29.90
C ILE A 183 9.73 -16.07 -30.24
N LYS A 184 9.56 -17.27 -30.83
CA LYS A 184 10.66 -18.26 -30.98
C LYS A 184 11.88 -17.72 -31.71
N LYS A 185 11.68 -16.92 -32.77
CA LYS A 185 12.77 -16.32 -33.56
C LYS A 185 13.54 -15.28 -32.75
N LYS A 186 12.83 -14.44 -31.98
CA LYS A 186 13.43 -13.33 -31.23
C LYS A 186 14.10 -13.78 -29.94
N LEU A 187 13.56 -14.81 -29.28
CA LEU A 187 14.15 -15.40 -28.08
C LEU A 187 15.12 -16.56 -28.37
N MET A 188 15.30 -16.95 -29.64
CA MET A 188 16.11 -18.09 -30.07
C MET A 188 15.78 -19.40 -29.32
N ILE A 189 14.49 -19.66 -29.09
CA ILE A 189 14.00 -20.86 -28.40
C ILE A 189 13.44 -21.89 -29.38
N PHE A 190 13.66 -23.17 -29.08
CA PHE A 190 13.19 -24.29 -29.91
C PHE A 190 12.19 -25.20 -29.19
N LYS A 191 12.04 -25.05 -27.88
CA LYS A 191 11.13 -25.85 -27.05
C LYS A 191 9.98 -25.00 -26.54
N LYS A 192 8.75 -25.47 -26.74
CA LYS A 192 7.52 -24.79 -26.26
C LYS A 192 7.48 -24.64 -24.75
N ASN A 193 8.06 -25.60 -24.00
CA ASN A 193 8.07 -25.55 -22.54
C ASN A 193 8.77 -24.29 -21.97
N LEU A 194 9.68 -23.67 -22.72
CA LEU A 194 10.32 -22.42 -22.30
C LEU A 194 9.34 -21.25 -22.22
N VAL A 195 8.25 -21.28 -23.00
CA VAL A 195 7.16 -20.30 -22.89
C VAL A 195 6.57 -20.32 -21.48
N PHE A 196 6.32 -21.52 -20.94
CA PHE A 196 5.78 -21.67 -19.59
C PHE A 196 6.77 -21.20 -18.53
N ASN A 197 8.07 -21.48 -18.71
CA ASN A 197 9.09 -20.99 -17.79
C ASN A 197 9.15 -19.45 -17.77
N PHE A 198 9.10 -18.81 -18.93
CA PHE A 198 9.07 -17.34 -19.01
C PHE A 198 7.78 -16.74 -18.42
N LEU A 199 6.70 -17.50 -18.41
CA LEU A 199 5.41 -17.06 -17.92
C LEU A 199 5.11 -17.47 -16.47
N SER A 200 5.99 -18.24 -15.82
CA SER A 200 5.81 -18.80 -14.47
C SER A 200 5.38 -17.76 -13.43
N GLU A 201 6.10 -16.65 -13.34
CA GLU A 201 5.80 -15.56 -12.41
C GLU A 201 4.38 -14.97 -12.60
N PHE A 202 3.92 -14.83 -13.85
CA PHE A 202 2.58 -14.33 -14.13
C PHE A 202 1.48 -15.36 -13.81
N ILE A 203 1.83 -16.65 -13.79
CA ILE A 203 0.92 -17.73 -13.35
C ILE A 203 0.82 -17.70 -11.82
N ASP A 204 1.95 -17.60 -11.13
CA ASP A 204 2.01 -17.58 -9.66
C ASP A 204 1.25 -16.37 -9.09
N HIS A 205 1.31 -15.23 -9.78
CA HIS A 205 0.57 -14.02 -9.44
C HIS A 205 -0.85 -13.94 -10.03
N GLN A 206 -1.38 -15.05 -10.57
CA GLN A 206 -2.75 -15.17 -11.10
C GLN A 206 -3.10 -14.14 -12.18
N MET A 207 -2.12 -13.67 -12.95
CA MET A 207 -2.35 -12.79 -14.09
C MET A 207 -2.77 -13.58 -15.33
N ILE A 208 -2.33 -14.82 -15.43
CA ILE A 208 -2.70 -15.76 -16.50
C ILE A 208 -2.91 -17.16 -15.94
N LYS A 209 -3.53 -18.02 -16.74
CA LYS A 209 -3.72 -19.44 -16.46
C LYS A 209 -3.43 -20.27 -17.70
N ILE A 210 -2.75 -21.40 -17.54
CA ILE A 210 -2.56 -22.36 -18.63
C ILE A 210 -3.69 -23.37 -18.59
N ILE A 211 -4.32 -23.61 -19.74
CA ILE A 211 -5.37 -24.61 -19.94
C ILE A 211 -4.81 -25.71 -20.84
N ASP A 212 -4.73 -26.93 -20.28
CA ASP A 212 -4.32 -28.17 -20.96
C ASP A 212 -2.98 -28.09 -21.70
N HIS A 213 -2.09 -27.18 -21.31
CA HIS A 213 -0.84 -26.87 -22.02
C HIS A 213 -1.02 -26.42 -23.49
N ILE A 214 -2.25 -26.11 -23.91
CA ILE A 214 -2.60 -25.74 -25.28
C ILE A 214 -2.95 -24.25 -25.37
N ASN A 215 -3.66 -23.74 -24.37
CA ASN A 215 -4.14 -22.36 -24.34
C ASN A 215 -3.66 -21.62 -23.08
N ILE A 216 -3.54 -20.31 -23.21
CA ILE A 216 -3.25 -19.38 -22.12
C ILE A 216 -4.47 -18.46 -22.01
N GLU A 217 -5.11 -18.49 -20.86
CA GLU A 217 -6.18 -17.58 -20.46
C GLU A 217 -5.56 -16.39 -19.71
N ILE A 218 -5.89 -15.17 -20.13
CA ILE A 218 -5.44 -13.93 -19.50
C ILE A 218 -6.53 -13.51 -18.52
N LEU A 219 -6.20 -13.53 -17.24
CA LEU A 219 -7.13 -13.21 -16.13
C LEU A 219 -7.17 -11.70 -15.82
N VAL A 220 -6.21 -10.95 -16.35
CA VAL A 220 -6.18 -9.48 -16.24
C VAL A 220 -7.27 -8.84 -17.09
N GLU A 221 -7.94 -7.83 -16.54
CA GLU A 221 -8.95 -7.04 -17.27
C GLU A 221 -8.32 -6.29 -18.47
N LYS A 222 -8.97 -6.39 -19.65
CA LYS A 222 -8.50 -5.75 -20.90
C LYS A 222 -8.17 -4.27 -20.77
N LYS A 223 -8.88 -3.53 -19.91
CA LYS A 223 -8.63 -2.09 -19.69
C LYS A 223 -7.20 -1.77 -19.24
N TYR A 224 -6.48 -2.74 -18.67
CA TYR A 224 -5.10 -2.58 -18.22
C TYR A 224 -4.05 -2.95 -19.27
N PHE A 225 -4.41 -3.59 -20.39
CA PHE A 225 -3.44 -4.16 -21.34
C PHE A 225 -2.43 -3.14 -21.84
N LYS A 226 -2.90 -1.94 -22.21
CA LYS A 226 -2.03 -0.87 -22.71
C LYS A 226 -0.98 -0.44 -21.68
N ASP A 227 -1.37 -0.32 -20.41
CA ASP A 227 -0.46 0.05 -19.34
C ASP A 227 0.58 -1.04 -19.08
N LEU A 228 0.15 -2.31 -19.07
CA LEU A 228 1.03 -3.45 -18.86
C LEU A 228 2.02 -3.65 -20.02
N ILE A 229 1.57 -3.45 -21.26
CA ILE A 229 2.44 -3.47 -22.45
C ILE A 229 3.53 -2.40 -22.34
N ASN A 230 3.14 -1.16 -21.99
CA ASN A 230 4.10 -0.06 -21.83
C ASN A 230 5.12 -0.35 -20.72
N GLU A 231 4.70 -0.99 -19.63
CA GLU A 231 5.61 -1.36 -18.54
C GLU A 231 6.59 -2.48 -18.94
N CYS A 232 6.17 -3.40 -19.82
CA CYS A 232 7.07 -4.43 -20.35
C CYS A 232 8.17 -3.87 -21.27
N GLU A 233 8.02 -2.65 -21.77
CA GLU A 233 9.02 -1.98 -22.63
C GLU A 233 10.11 -1.24 -21.82
N LYS A 234 9.91 -1.06 -20.52
CA LYS A 234 10.88 -0.46 -19.59
C LYS A 234 11.84 -1.51 -19.03
#